data_AF-A0A1Y4NIY0-F1
#
_entry.id   AF-A0A1Y4NIY0-F1
#
_cell.length_a   1.000
_cell.length_b   1.000
_cell.length_c   1.000
_cell.angle_alpha   90.00
_cell.angle_beta   90.00
_cell.angle_gamma   90.00
#
_symmetry.space_group_name_H-M   'P 1'
#
loop_
_entity.id
_entity.type
_entity.pdbx_description
1 polymer ?
#
loop_
_entity_poly.entity_id
_entity_poly.type
_entity_poly.pdbx_seq_one_letter_code
_entity_poly.pdbx_strand_id
1 'polypeptide(L)' 'KKCSKCGKVKETLELSERTYHCGCGNHMDRDVNAAINIREEGKRLLCA' A
#
# COMPACT_ATOMS: atom_id res chain seq x y z
N LYS A 1 -5.27 -2.12 1.04
CA LYS A 1 -4.31 -3.24 1.31
C LYS A 1 -3.43 -3.63 0.11
N LYS A 2 -3.29 -2.75 -0.91
CA LYS A 2 -2.31 -2.89 -2.01
C LYS A 2 -0.90 -2.63 -1.48
N CYS A 3 0.08 -3.41 -1.92
CA CYS A 3 1.49 -3.16 -1.63
C CYS A 3 1.99 -2.02 -2.51
N SER A 4 2.51 -0.95 -1.91
CA SER A 4 3.08 0.17 -2.65
C SER A 4 4.33 -0.21 -3.47
N LYS A 5 4.99 -1.32 -3.13
CA LYS A 5 6.22 -1.76 -3.80
C LYS A 5 5.99 -2.71 -4.98
N CYS A 6 5.08 -3.68 -4.84
CA CYS A 6 4.88 -4.72 -5.86
C CYS A 6 3.46 -4.76 -6.44
N GLY A 7 2.55 -3.90 -5.97
CA GLY A 7 1.17 -3.80 -6.48
C GLY A 7 0.23 -4.94 -6.06
N LYS A 8 0.72 -6.02 -5.44
CA LYS A 8 -0.14 -7.11 -4.93
C LYS A 8 -1.15 -6.58 -3.90
N VAL A 9 -2.40 -6.99 -4.02
CA VAL A 9 -3.47 -6.65 -3.09
C VAL A 9 -3.64 -7.81 -2.11
N LYS A 10 -3.53 -7.55 -0.81
CA LYS A 10 -3.89 -8.58 0.19
C LYS A 10 -5.40 -8.76 0.23
N GLU A 11 -5.87 -9.95 0.62
CA GLU A 11 -7.29 -10.19 0.87
C GLU A 11 -7.75 -9.74 2.26
N THR A 12 -6.85 -9.73 3.24
CA THR A 12 -7.12 -9.29 4.61
C THR A 12 -6.00 -8.36 5.08
N LEU A 13 -6.37 -7.35 5.86
CA LEU A 13 -5.47 -6.42 6.54
C LEU A 13 -6.30 -5.69 7.59
N GLU A 14 -6.09 -6.01 8.86
CA GLU A 14 -6.88 -5.44 9.94
C GLU A 14 -6.45 -4.00 10.28
N LEU A 15 -7.35 -3.24 10.91
CA LEU A 15 -7.03 -1.90 11.40
C LEU A 15 -6.11 -1.92 12.64
N SER A 16 -6.11 -3.03 13.37
CA SER A 16 -5.17 -3.35 14.46
C SER A 16 -3.73 -3.55 13.95
N GLU A 17 -3.56 -4.05 12.71
CA GLU A 17 -2.25 -4.19 12.07
C GLU A 17 -1.68 -2.81 11.71
N ARG A 18 -0.78 -2.31 12.57
CA ARG A 18 -0.06 -1.04 12.35
C ARG A 18 1.09 -1.18 11.36
N THR A 19 1.62 -2.39 11.20
CA THR A 19 2.74 -2.69 10.31
C THR A 19 2.27 -3.52 9.12
N TYR A 20 2.57 -3.02 7.92
CA TYR A 20 2.31 -3.72 6.67
C TYR A 20 3.49 -4.62 6.30
N HIS A 21 3.22 -5.93 6.16
CA HIS A 21 4.17 -6.92 5.66
C HIS A 21 3.71 -7.50 4.33
N CYS A 22 4.58 -7.57 3.32
CA CYS A 22 4.28 -8.20 2.03
C CYS A 22 5.28 -9.29 1.71
N GLY A 23 4.84 -10.36 1.03
CA GLY A 23 5.72 -11.43 0.56
C GLY A 23 6.80 -11.00 -0.45
N CYS A 24 6.75 -9.76 -0.96
CA CYS A 24 7.86 -9.18 -1.75
C CYS A 24 8.99 -8.58 -0.89
N GLY A 25 8.91 -8.68 0.45
CA GLY A 25 9.86 -8.10 1.39
C GLY A 25 9.55 -6.66 1.81
N ASN A 26 8.44 -6.07 1.35
CA ASN A 26 8.02 -4.75 1.86
C ASN A 26 7.56 -4.86 3.31
N HIS A 27 8.15 -4.06 4.19
CA HIS A 27 7.88 -4.02 5.62
C HIS A 27 7.94 -2.57 6.09
N MET A 28 6.79 -1.97 6.42
CA MET A 28 6.67 -0.57 6.82
C MET A 28 5.37 -0.28 7.55
N ASP A 29 5.19 0.92 8.11
CA ASP A 29 3.90 1.36 8.64
C ASP A 29 2.80 1.28 7.57
N ARG A 30 1.64 0.76 7.97
CA ARG A 30 0.50 0.53 7.09
C ARG A 30 -0.05 1.82 6.50
N ASP A 31 -0.14 2.88 7.29
CA ASP A 31 -0.69 4.16 6.88
C ASP A 31 0.26 4.83 5.88
N VAL A 32 1.58 4.69 6.07
CA VAL A 32 2.58 5.10 5.06
C VAL A 32 2.43 4.33 3.75
N ASN A 33 2.28 2.99 3.80
CA ASN A 33 2.01 2.20 2.59
C ASN A 33 0.73 2.65 1.87
N ALA A 34 -0.34 2.95 2.62
CA ALA A 34 -1.59 3.45 2.07
C ALA A 34 -1.43 4.84 1.43
N ALA A 35 -0.76 5.78 2.11
CA ALA A 35 -0.51 7.13 1.61
C ALA A 35 0.26 7.13 0.28
N ILE A 36 1.27 6.25 0.14
CA ILE A 36 2.00 6.09 -1.12
C ILE A 36 1.05 5.65 -2.24
N ASN A 37 0.20 4.64 -2.00
CA ASN A 37 -0.75 4.17 -3.00
C ASN A 37 -1.74 5.27 -3.43
N ILE A 38 -2.26 6.06 -2.48
CA ILE A 38 -3.17 7.18 -2.77
C ILE A 38 -2.47 8.24 -3.62
N ARG A 39 -1.23 8.60 -3.27
CA ARG A 39 -0.42 9.56 -4.03
C ARG A 39 -0.21 9.12 -5.48
N GLU A 40 0.20 7.87 -5.70
CA GLU A 40 0.45 7.36 -7.05
C GLU A 40 -0.84 7.26 -7.88
N GLU A 41 -1.97 6.92 -7.25
CA GLU A 41 -3.27 6.95 -7.93
C GLU A 41 -3.68 8.38 -8.31
N GLY A 42 -3.44 9.37 -7.43
CA GLY A 42 -3.67 10.78 -7.76
C GLY A 42 -2.84 11.25 -8.95
N LYS A 43 -1.55 10.88 -9.01
CA LYS A 43 -0.70 11.16 -10.18
C LYS A 43 -1.24 10.50 -11.45
N ARG A 44 -1.68 9.24 -11.38
CA ARG A 44 -2.24 8.50 -12.51
C ARG A 44 -3.46 9.23 -13.10
N LEU A 45 -4.33 9.76 -12.25
CA LEU A 45 -5.52 10.50 -12.66
C LEU A 45 -5.19 11.87 -13.27
N LEU A 46 -4.13 12.53 -12.80
CA LEU A 46 -3.70 13.84 -13.31
C LEU A 46 -2.90 13.76 -14.62
N CYS A 47 -2.32 12.59 -14.91
CA CYS A 47 -1.56 12.34 -16.15
C CYS A 47 -2.38 11.61 -17.23
N ALA A 48 -3.67 11.37 -17.00
CA ALA A 48 -4.61 10.76 -17.93
C ALA A 48 -5.43 11.84 -18.66
#